data_AF-A0A9I9DUI1-F1
#
_entry.id   AF-A0A9I9DUI1-F1
#
_cell.length_a   1.000
_cell.length_b   1.000
_cell.length_c   1.000
_cell.angle_alpha   90.00
_cell.angle_beta   90.00
_cell.angle_gamma   90.00
#
_symmetry.space_group_name_H-M   'P 1'
#
loop_
_entity.id
_entity.type
_entity.pdbx_description
1 polymer ?
#
loop_
_entity_poly.entity_id
_entity_poly.type
_entity_poly.pdbx_seq_one_letter_code
_entity_poly.pdbx_strand_id
1 'polypeptide(L)'
;AIQGFLSQISIRLNDVGFDLNKPTSEILSFSFINRCFELLRVQHRAFAKLLLEIDYPVRKHEGPSGDEFLKYSLKLLDLLNSISSCIAHLGQARLKLSHALSLVEASPSSALDRLKPIGTSSFSKEPIKEGENGEICVEVEKSEKELVVHRALMIMKQIGLWVCGIVISGLSGDAEAFMEMRKSYEEFGVSGLDRLDFIVHKAICESGVMLKEIKEVNDAVELLVASTAAGKSSDAAENLHKRLEVLEKETDDLRKEVDSLFSDVLEERTKLLDCIRLRNQ
;
A
#
# COMPACT_ATOMS: atom_id res chain seq x y z
N ALA A 1 2.92 26.78 -10.03
CA ALA A 1 3.18 25.97 -8.82
C ALA A 1 2.24 24.76 -8.73
N ILE A 2 0.96 24.91 -8.32
CA ILE A 2 0.05 23.73 -8.15
C ILE A 2 -0.11 22.87 -9.42
N GLN A 3 -0.15 23.48 -10.61
CA GLN A 3 -0.21 22.74 -11.88
C GLN A 3 1.06 21.89 -12.14
N GLY A 4 2.22 22.36 -11.69
CA GLY A 4 3.48 21.60 -11.78
C GLY A 4 3.51 20.39 -10.83
N PHE A 5 2.89 20.51 -9.65
CA PHE A 5 2.64 19.40 -8.74
C PHE A 5 1.69 18.37 -9.37
N LEU A 6 0.53 18.82 -9.86
CA LEU A 6 -0.47 17.96 -10.50
C LEU A 6 0.10 17.24 -11.73
N SER A 7 0.90 17.92 -12.55
CA SER A 7 1.54 17.34 -13.73
C SER A 7 2.50 16.21 -13.37
N GLN A 8 3.34 16.38 -12.35
CA GLN A 8 4.25 15.32 -11.88
C GLN A 8 3.50 14.08 -11.38
N ILE A 9 2.42 14.30 -10.63
CA ILE A 9 1.55 13.21 -10.16
C ILE A 9 0.88 12.52 -11.34
N SER A 10 0.31 13.27 -12.29
CA SER A 10 -0.38 12.69 -13.45
C SER A 10 0.55 11.87 -14.34
N ILE A 11 1.80 12.35 -14.57
CA ILE A 11 2.83 11.57 -15.28
C ILE A 11 3.06 10.23 -14.57
N ARG A 12 3.24 10.24 -13.25
CA ARG A 12 3.46 8.99 -12.51
C ARG A 12 2.24 8.10 -12.44
N LEU A 13 1.03 8.64 -12.35
CA LEU A 13 -0.19 7.83 -12.45
C LEU A 13 -0.26 7.13 -13.81
N ASN A 14 0.17 7.78 -14.89
CA ASN A 14 0.26 7.12 -16.19
C ASN A 14 1.33 6.02 -16.22
N ASP A 15 2.48 6.21 -15.53
CA ASP A 15 3.54 5.20 -15.40
C ASP A 15 3.14 4.00 -14.51
N VAL A 16 2.40 4.26 -13.44
CA VAL A 16 1.73 3.23 -12.61
C VAL A 16 0.69 2.49 -13.44
N GLY A 17 0.09 3.21 -14.40
CA GLY A 17 -0.95 2.74 -15.27
C GLY A 17 -0.63 1.40 -15.93
N PHE A 18 -1.62 0.52 -15.87
CA PHE A 18 -1.59 -0.77 -16.53
C PHE A 18 -1.20 -0.63 -17.99
N ASP A 19 -0.40 -1.57 -18.46
CA ASP A 19 -0.51 -1.98 -19.85
C ASP A 19 -1.90 -2.62 -19.97
N LEU A 20 -2.89 -1.83 -20.42
CA LEU A 20 -4.32 -2.21 -20.51
C LEU A 20 -4.57 -3.50 -21.32
N ASN A 21 -3.54 -3.97 -22.03
CA ASN A 21 -3.56 -5.21 -22.77
C ASN A 21 -3.36 -6.45 -21.88
N LYS A 22 -3.03 -6.27 -20.60
CA LYS A 22 -2.78 -7.38 -19.66
C LYS A 22 -4.06 -7.85 -18.97
N PRO A 23 -4.17 -9.16 -18.66
CA PRO A 23 -5.29 -9.70 -17.91
C PRO A 23 -5.46 -8.99 -16.57
N THR A 24 -6.72 -8.83 -16.14
CA THR A 24 -7.10 -8.29 -14.84
C THR A 24 -6.40 -8.99 -13.67
N SER A 25 -6.05 -10.27 -13.82
CA SER A 25 -5.31 -11.05 -12.83
C SER A 25 -3.84 -10.66 -12.66
N GLU A 26 -3.26 -9.86 -13.57
CA GLU A 26 -1.89 -9.33 -13.41
C GLU A 26 -1.87 -7.97 -12.69
N ILE A 27 -3.04 -7.40 -12.39
CA ILE A 27 -3.17 -6.07 -11.81
C ILE A 27 -2.59 -6.04 -10.39
N LEU A 28 -2.95 -7.01 -9.56
CA LEU A 28 -2.48 -7.11 -8.19
C LEU A 28 -1.25 -8.03 -8.14
N SER A 29 -0.06 -7.42 -8.22
CA SER A 29 1.24 -8.09 -8.14
C SER A 29 2.20 -7.30 -7.26
N PHE A 30 3.27 -7.93 -6.78
CA PHE A 30 4.34 -7.20 -6.08
C PHE A 30 4.96 -6.11 -6.96
N SER A 31 5.07 -6.36 -8.26
CA SER A 31 5.56 -5.35 -9.22
C SER A 31 4.67 -4.11 -9.27
N PHE A 32 3.34 -4.28 -9.17
CA PHE A 32 2.38 -3.19 -9.13
C PHE A 32 2.46 -2.42 -7.81
N ILE A 33 2.58 -3.13 -6.68
CA ILE A 33 2.77 -2.52 -5.36
C ILE A 33 4.01 -1.62 -5.34
N ASN A 34 5.14 -2.10 -5.88
CA ASN A 34 6.37 -1.29 -5.95
C ASN A 34 6.17 0.01 -6.75
N ARG A 35 5.42 -0.02 -7.85
CA ARG A 35 5.07 1.21 -8.60
C ARG A 35 4.20 2.15 -7.77
N CYS A 36 3.29 1.61 -6.96
CA CYS A 36 2.46 2.41 -6.06
C CYS A 36 3.30 3.09 -4.96
N PHE A 37 4.34 2.43 -4.43
CA PHE A 37 5.26 3.05 -3.48
C PHE A 37 6.11 4.15 -4.11
N GLU A 38 6.55 3.97 -5.36
CA GLU A 38 7.24 5.06 -6.08
C GLU A 38 6.31 6.26 -6.33
N LEU A 39 5.00 6.04 -6.55
CA LEU A 39 4.02 7.12 -6.63
C LEU A 39 3.96 7.93 -5.32
N LEU A 40 3.97 7.27 -4.16
CA LEU A 40 4.02 7.95 -2.86
C LEU A 40 5.30 8.79 -2.73
N ARG A 41 6.46 8.24 -3.10
CA ARG A 41 7.73 8.99 -3.08
C ARG A 41 7.70 10.21 -4.00
N VAL A 42 7.23 10.07 -5.22
CA VAL A 42 7.18 11.17 -6.19
C VAL A 42 6.24 12.27 -5.69
N GLN A 43 5.12 11.89 -5.10
CA GLN A 43 4.20 12.83 -4.49
C GLN A 43 4.86 13.67 -3.38
N HIS A 44 5.57 13.03 -2.45
CA HIS A 44 6.30 13.74 -1.38
C HIS A 44 7.37 14.70 -1.95
N ARG A 45 8.15 14.26 -2.94
CA ARG A 45 9.12 15.11 -3.64
C ARG A 45 8.47 16.29 -4.37
N ALA A 46 7.36 16.04 -5.07
CA ALA A 46 6.61 17.06 -5.80
C ALA A 46 6.01 18.10 -4.83
N PHE A 47 5.54 17.66 -3.67
CA PHE A 47 5.05 18.55 -2.62
C PHE A 47 6.18 19.41 -2.03
N ALA A 48 7.33 18.82 -1.69
CA ALA A 48 8.48 19.59 -1.22
C ALA A 48 8.91 20.66 -2.25
N LYS A 49 8.92 20.32 -3.54
CA LYS A 49 9.18 21.28 -4.63
C LYS A 49 8.12 22.38 -4.70
N LEU A 50 6.84 22.05 -4.55
CA LEU A 50 5.74 23.01 -4.52
C LEU A 50 5.94 24.04 -3.40
N LEU A 51 6.31 23.59 -2.20
CA LEU A 51 6.55 24.48 -1.04
C LEU A 51 7.68 25.48 -1.33
N LEU A 52 8.75 25.03 -1.99
CA LEU A 52 9.86 25.90 -2.40
C LEU A 52 9.45 26.90 -3.48
N GLU A 53 8.68 26.46 -4.50
CA GLU A 53 8.25 27.31 -5.62
C GLU A 53 7.35 28.46 -5.19
N ILE A 54 6.44 28.22 -4.23
CA ILE A 54 5.54 29.27 -3.73
C ILE A 54 6.17 30.08 -2.60
N ASP A 55 7.44 29.82 -2.24
CA ASP A 55 8.10 30.39 -1.06
C ASP A 55 7.16 30.30 0.16
N TYR A 56 6.65 29.09 0.41
CA TYR A 56 5.78 28.87 1.55
C TYR A 56 6.64 28.90 2.81
N PRO A 57 6.32 29.75 3.79
CA PRO A 57 7.15 29.86 4.97
C PRO A 57 7.00 28.59 5.83
N VAL A 58 7.84 27.60 5.57
CA VAL A 58 7.96 26.36 6.35
C VAL A 58 8.17 26.67 7.83
N ARG A 59 8.85 27.79 8.11
CA ARG A 59 9.13 28.30 9.46
C ARG A 59 8.00 29.13 10.09
N LYS A 60 6.87 29.36 9.40
CA LYS A 60 5.66 30.08 9.90
C LYS A 60 4.41 29.20 9.94
N HIS A 61 4.55 27.87 10.00
CA HIS A 61 3.43 26.91 10.05
C HIS A 61 2.64 26.92 11.37
N GLU A 62 2.19 28.08 11.83
CA GLU A 62 1.11 28.24 12.82
C GLU A 62 -0.27 28.17 12.13
N GLY A 63 -0.30 28.01 10.81
CA GLY A 63 -1.54 27.84 10.04
C GLY A 63 -1.97 26.37 9.92
N PRO A 64 -3.28 26.11 9.70
CA PRO A 64 -3.88 24.78 9.61
C PRO A 64 -3.15 23.77 8.71
N SER A 65 -2.37 24.22 7.71
CA SER A 65 -1.64 23.32 6.80
C SER A 65 -0.49 22.52 7.46
N GLY A 66 0.13 23.04 8.54
CA GLY A 66 1.17 22.30 9.25
C GLY A 66 0.62 21.14 10.06
N ASP A 67 -0.47 21.40 10.79
CA ASP A 67 -1.22 20.38 11.51
C ASP A 67 -1.83 19.34 10.56
N GLU A 68 -2.30 19.76 9.38
CA GLU A 68 -2.78 18.86 8.32
C GLU A 68 -1.68 17.92 7.82
N PHE A 69 -0.46 18.41 7.56
CA PHE A 69 0.66 17.54 7.17
C PHE A 69 1.06 16.58 8.29
N LEU A 70 1.04 17.02 9.56
CA LEU A 70 1.29 16.14 10.69
C LEU A 70 0.18 15.09 10.86
N LYS A 71 -1.10 15.44 10.68
CA LYS A 71 -2.21 14.48 10.70
C LYS A 71 -2.06 13.45 9.57
N TYR A 72 -1.76 13.92 8.35
CA TYR A 72 -1.52 13.06 7.18
C TYR A 72 -0.33 12.11 7.38
N SER A 73 0.85 12.63 7.74
CA SER A 73 2.06 11.82 7.88
C SER A 73 1.92 10.78 8.99
N LEU A 74 1.25 11.12 10.11
CA LEU A 74 0.95 10.15 11.15
C LEU A 74 0.08 9.01 10.60
N LYS A 75 -0.99 9.36 9.89
CA LYS A 75 -1.89 8.37 9.30
C LYS A 75 -1.18 7.47 8.29
N LEU A 76 -0.29 8.01 7.48
CA LEU A 76 0.52 7.24 6.54
C LEU A 76 1.45 6.27 7.27
N LEU A 77 2.12 6.69 8.36
CA LEU A 77 2.96 5.81 9.17
C LEU A 77 2.16 4.64 9.79
N ASP A 78 0.95 4.89 10.27
CA ASP A 78 0.06 3.83 10.80
C ASP A 78 -0.30 2.80 9.71
N LEU A 79 -0.56 3.28 8.49
CA LEU A 79 -0.85 2.42 7.35
C LEU A 79 0.38 1.61 6.90
N LEU A 80 1.57 2.21 6.90
CA LEU A 80 2.82 1.51 6.62
C LEU A 80 3.11 0.42 7.67
N ASN A 81 2.85 0.70 8.94
CA ASN A 81 2.91 -0.32 10.00
C ASN A 81 1.91 -1.48 9.74
N SER A 82 0.70 -1.15 9.30
CA SER A 82 -0.31 -2.16 8.93
C SER A 82 0.17 -3.03 7.77
N ILE A 83 0.80 -2.43 6.76
CA ILE A 83 1.42 -3.16 5.64
C ILE A 83 2.54 -4.07 6.14
N SER A 84 3.43 -3.59 7.01
CA SER A 84 4.49 -4.40 7.61
C SER A 84 3.93 -5.60 8.40
N SER A 85 2.79 -5.42 9.09
CA SER A 85 2.09 -6.52 9.74
C SER A 85 1.55 -7.56 8.74
N CYS A 86 0.91 -7.12 7.65
CA CYS A 86 0.45 -8.02 6.59
C CYS A 86 1.62 -8.82 5.96
N ILE A 87 2.76 -8.16 5.71
CA ILE A 87 4.00 -8.80 5.24
C ILE A 87 4.49 -9.86 6.23
N ALA A 88 4.45 -9.57 7.53
CA ALA A 88 4.84 -10.54 8.56
C ALA A 88 3.91 -11.76 8.60
N HIS A 89 2.60 -11.56 8.47
CA HIS A 89 1.63 -12.66 8.38
C HIS A 89 1.85 -13.53 7.13
N LEU A 90 2.14 -12.91 5.98
CA LEU A 90 2.49 -13.63 4.76
C LEU A 90 3.76 -14.48 4.96
N GLY A 91 4.79 -13.91 5.61
CA GLY A 91 6.00 -14.64 6.00
C GLY A 91 5.72 -15.85 6.88
N GLN A 92 4.81 -15.73 7.86
CA GLN A 92 4.38 -16.86 8.70
C GLN A 92 3.63 -17.93 7.90
N ALA A 93 2.74 -17.54 6.98
CA ALA A 93 2.01 -18.48 6.13
C ALA A 93 2.97 -19.27 5.22
N ARG A 94 3.93 -18.59 4.62
CA ARG A 94 5.00 -19.20 3.82
C ARG A 94 5.81 -20.20 4.65
N LEU A 95 6.26 -19.84 5.85
CA LEU A 95 7.03 -20.75 6.72
C LEU A 95 6.24 -22.02 7.08
N LYS A 96 4.92 -21.90 7.34
CA LYS A 96 4.04 -23.06 7.56
C LYS A 96 4.00 -23.97 6.33
N LEU A 97 3.92 -23.41 5.13
CA LEU A 97 3.95 -24.16 3.87
C LEU A 97 5.30 -24.82 3.63
N SER A 98 6.42 -24.12 3.84
CA SER A 98 7.78 -24.70 3.74
C SER A 98 7.95 -25.89 4.68
N HIS A 99 7.42 -25.79 5.90
CA HIS A 99 7.43 -26.92 6.84
C HIS A 99 6.48 -28.04 6.43
N ALA A 100 5.30 -27.74 5.89
CA ALA A 100 4.40 -28.78 5.37
C ALA A 100 5.04 -29.53 4.18
N LEU A 101 5.74 -28.80 3.31
CA LEU A 101 6.46 -29.32 2.16
C LEU A 101 7.59 -30.28 2.58
N SER A 102 8.35 -29.98 3.64
CA SER A 102 9.41 -30.88 4.13
C SER A 102 8.89 -32.20 4.69
N LEU A 103 7.60 -32.27 5.05
CA LEU A 103 6.95 -33.49 5.53
C LEU A 103 6.42 -34.38 4.41
N VAL A 104 6.40 -33.91 3.15
CA VAL A 104 5.77 -34.63 2.03
C VAL A 104 6.37 -36.03 1.83
N GLU A 105 7.68 -36.17 1.96
CA GLU A 105 8.37 -37.46 1.82
C GLU A 105 8.34 -38.29 3.11
N ALA A 106 8.58 -37.65 4.25
CA ALA A 106 8.75 -38.33 5.54
C ALA A 106 7.42 -38.74 6.18
N SER A 107 6.34 -37.96 5.97
CA SER A 107 5.04 -38.16 6.60
C SER A 107 3.91 -37.56 5.74
N PRO A 108 3.56 -38.19 4.61
CA PRO A 108 2.60 -37.65 3.63
C PRO A 108 1.24 -37.28 4.22
N SER A 109 0.71 -38.08 5.15
CA SER A 109 -0.57 -37.80 5.83
C SER A 109 -0.51 -36.50 6.63
N SER A 110 0.55 -36.30 7.42
CA SER A 110 0.74 -35.05 8.17
C SER A 110 1.04 -33.86 7.26
N ALA A 111 1.64 -34.07 6.09
CA ALA A 111 1.85 -33.03 5.10
C ALA A 111 0.50 -32.55 4.54
N LEU A 112 -0.38 -33.47 4.16
CA LEU A 112 -1.72 -33.17 3.62
C LEU A 112 -2.56 -32.35 4.61
N ASP A 113 -2.51 -32.66 5.90
CA ASP A 113 -3.25 -31.89 6.93
C ASP A 113 -2.77 -30.43 7.06
N ARG A 114 -1.54 -30.14 6.63
CA ARG A 114 -0.84 -28.85 6.83
C ARG A 114 -0.65 -28.06 5.54
N LEU A 115 -0.72 -28.70 4.37
CA LEU A 115 -0.71 -28.06 3.06
C LEU A 115 -2.02 -27.34 2.83
N LYS A 116 -2.12 -26.13 3.38
CA LYS A 116 -3.27 -25.26 3.25
C LYS A 116 -2.90 -24.04 2.41
N PRO A 117 -3.74 -23.63 1.45
CA PRO A 117 -3.56 -22.38 0.74
C PRO A 117 -3.34 -21.22 1.73
N ILE A 118 -2.54 -20.24 1.32
CA ILE A 118 -2.43 -18.96 2.01
C ILE A 118 -3.81 -18.30 1.97
N GLY A 119 -4.48 -18.32 3.12
CA GLY A 119 -5.81 -17.75 3.30
C GLY A 119 -5.77 -16.25 3.56
N THR A 120 -6.97 -15.68 3.69
CA THR A 120 -7.14 -14.28 4.05
C THR A 120 -6.83 -14.08 5.53
N SER A 121 -6.07 -13.04 5.85
CA SER A 121 -5.94 -12.54 7.22
C SER A 121 -6.91 -11.38 7.38
N SER A 122 -7.81 -11.45 8.37
CA SER A 122 -8.71 -10.31 8.65
C SER A 122 -7.89 -9.07 8.97
N PHE A 123 -8.12 -7.98 8.23
CA PHE A 123 -7.60 -6.68 8.59
C PHE A 123 -8.18 -6.30 9.97
N SER A 124 -7.32 -6.17 10.99
CA SER A 124 -7.78 -5.78 12.32
C SER A 124 -8.26 -4.34 12.25
N LYS A 125 -9.58 -4.16 12.34
CA LYS A 125 -10.28 -2.89 12.45
C LYS A 125 -9.89 -2.18 13.75
N GLU A 126 -8.71 -1.58 13.81
CA GLU A 126 -8.67 -0.33 14.53
C GLU A 126 -9.41 0.66 13.64
N PRO A 127 -10.61 1.09 14.04
CA PRO A 127 -11.42 1.89 13.16
C PRO A 127 -10.57 3.09 12.78
N ILE A 128 -10.48 3.35 11.48
CA ILE A 128 -10.09 4.65 10.97
C ILE A 128 -11.22 5.59 11.37
N LYS A 129 -11.38 5.84 12.67
CA LYS A 129 -12.10 6.99 13.19
C LYS A 129 -11.22 8.14 12.77
N GLU A 130 -11.47 8.65 11.58
CA GLU A 130 -11.34 10.08 11.41
C GLU A 130 -12.14 10.66 12.57
N GLY A 131 -11.42 11.25 13.52
CA GLY A 131 -12.04 12.21 14.40
C GLY A 131 -12.46 13.36 13.52
N GLU A 132 -13.59 13.20 12.83
CA GLU A 132 -14.48 14.29 12.48
C GLU A 132 -15.05 14.83 13.80
N ASN A 133 -14.17 15.32 14.67
CA ASN A 133 -14.55 16.51 15.37
C ASN A 133 -14.67 17.52 14.23
N GLY A 134 -15.89 17.94 13.95
CA GLY A 134 -16.13 19.21 13.29
C GLY A 134 -15.36 20.26 14.07
N GLU A 135 -14.09 20.46 13.71
CA GLU A 135 -13.40 21.70 13.96
C GLU A 135 -14.28 22.70 13.23
N ILE A 136 -15.07 23.44 14.02
CA ILE A 136 -15.60 24.71 13.62
C ILE A 136 -14.35 25.48 13.18
N CYS A 137 -14.06 25.41 11.88
CA CYS A 137 -13.17 26.32 11.21
C CYS A 137 -13.83 27.67 11.46
N VAL A 138 -13.41 28.35 12.52
CA VAL A 138 -13.42 29.80 12.54
C VAL A 138 -12.82 30.17 11.19
N GLU A 139 -13.59 30.85 10.34
CA GLU A 139 -13.17 31.26 9.01
C GLU A 139 -11.98 32.21 9.15
N VAL A 140 -10.80 31.66 9.39
CA VAL A 140 -9.54 32.35 9.23
C VAL A 140 -9.36 32.43 7.74
N GLU A 141 -9.30 33.65 7.21
CA GLU A 141 -9.01 33.90 5.80
C GLU A 141 -7.69 33.18 5.43
N LYS A 142 -7.80 32.02 4.79
CA LYS A 142 -6.63 31.27 4.30
C LYS A 142 -5.97 32.10 3.21
N SER A 143 -4.66 32.26 3.29
CA SER A 143 -3.92 32.92 2.22
C SER A 143 -3.98 32.08 0.93
N GLU A 144 -3.80 32.71 -0.24
CA GLU A 144 -3.76 32.00 -1.52
C GLU A 144 -2.71 30.86 -1.52
N LYS A 145 -1.55 31.10 -0.89
CA LYS A 145 -0.50 30.08 -0.75
C LYS A 145 -0.96 28.90 0.13
N GLU A 146 -1.67 29.19 1.22
CA GLU A 146 -2.20 28.18 2.13
C GLU A 146 -3.29 27.33 1.49
N LEU A 147 -4.16 27.92 0.66
CA LEU A 147 -5.12 27.18 -0.15
C LEU A 147 -4.43 26.23 -1.14
N VAL A 148 -3.32 26.67 -1.75
CA VAL A 148 -2.51 25.82 -2.64
C VAL A 148 -1.89 24.64 -1.89
N VAL A 149 -1.34 24.87 -0.69
CA VAL A 149 -0.75 23.83 0.15
C VAL A 149 -1.82 22.85 0.63
N HIS A 150 -2.92 23.35 1.16
CA HIS A 150 -4.06 22.55 1.62
C HIS A 150 -4.56 21.62 0.49
N ARG A 151 -4.77 22.18 -0.71
CA ARG A 151 -5.20 21.38 -1.87
C ARG A 151 -4.19 20.28 -2.20
N ALA A 152 -2.89 20.59 -2.17
CA ALA A 152 -1.86 19.58 -2.43
C ALA A 152 -1.87 18.49 -1.36
N LEU A 153 -2.03 18.82 -0.08
CA LEU A 153 -2.14 17.86 1.03
C LEU A 153 -3.36 16.95 0.90
N MET A 154 -4.52 17.48 0.48
CA MET A 154 -5.72 16.66 0.25
C MET A 154 -5.50 15.63 -0.86
N ILE A 155 -4.84 16.04 -1.96
CA ILE A 155 -4.43 15.12 -3.03
C ILE A 155 -3.45 14.08 -2.49
N MET A 156 -2.48 14.51 -1.67
CA MET A 156 -1.51 13.60 -1.07
C MET A 156 -2.17 12.54 -0.18
N LYS A 157 -3.11 12.97 0.64
CA LYS A 157 -3.91 12.12 1.52
C LYS A 157 -4.70 11.10 0.70
N GLN A 158 -5.39 11.55 -0.36
CA GLN A 158 -6.19 10.69 -1.22
C GLN A 158 -5.37 9.58 -1.88
N ILE A 159 -4.24 9.94 -2.51
CA ILE A 159 -3.35 8.96 -3.15
C ILE A 159 -2.74 8.03 -2.10
N GLY A 160 -2.34 8.57 -0.94
CA GLY A 160 -1.84 7.78 0.20
C GLY A 160 -2.83 6.70 0.62
N LEU A 161 -4.08 7.08 0.87
CA LEU A 161 -5.16 6.15 1.23
C LEU A 161 -5.44 5.15 0.11
N TRP A 162 -5.49 5.60 -1.14
CA TRP A 162 -5.72 4.73 -2.29
C TRP A 162 -4.63 3.65 -2.43
N VAL A 163 -3.35 4.06 -2.40
CA VAL A 163 -2.21 3.13 -2.46
C VAL A 163 -2.24 2.16 -1.28
N CYS A 164 -2.33 2.66 -0.05
CA CYS A 164 -2.33 1.79 1.13
C CYS A 164 -3.51 0.82 1.13
N GLY A 165 -4.69 1.24 0.70
CA GLY A 165 -5.87 0.39 0.61
C GLY A 165 -5.68 -0.78 -0.35
N ILE A 166 -5.10 -0.53 -1.52
CA ILE A 166 -4.74 -1.57 -2.50
C ILE A 166 -3.73 -2.56 -1.89
N VAL A 167 -2.65 -2.04 -1.32
CA VAL A 167 -1.54 -2.87 -0.82
C VAL A 167 -2.00 -3.74 0.34
N ILE A 168 -2.71 -3.15 1.31
CA ILE A 168 -3.26 -3.88 2.46
C ILE A 168 -4.24 -4.95 1.99
N SER A 169 -5.15 -4.62 1.05
CA SER A 169 -6.10 -5.61 0.52
C SER A 169 -5.41 -6.76 -0.20
N GLY A 170 -4.38 -6.44 -0.99
CA GLY A 170 -3.57 -7.43 -1.69
C GLY A 170 -2.87 -8.41 -0.76
N LEU A 171 -2.20 -7.88 0.27
CA LEU A 171 -1.41 -8.69 1.21
C LEU A 171 -2.27 -9.46 2.22
N SER A 172 -3.40 -8.88 2.64
CA SER A 172 -4.33 -9.52 3.58
C SER A 172 -5.31 -10.49 2.90
N GLY A 173 -5.51 -10.34 1.59
CA GLY A 173 -6.55 -11.05 0.86
C GLY A 173 -7.97 -10.55 1.19
N ASP A 174 -8.10 -9.40 1.84
CA ASP A 174 -9.38 -8.79 2.26
C ASP A 174 -9.66 -7.49 1.51
N ALA A 175 -10.74 -7.45 0.73
CA ALA A 175 -11.13 -6.26 -0.04
C ALA A 175 -11.66 -5.11 0.81
N GLU A 176 -11.99 -5.34 2.09
CA GLU A 176 -12.57 -4.33 2.97
C GLU A 176 -11.65 -3.11 3.10
N ALA A 177 -10.33 -3.31 3.23
CA ALA A 177 -9.37 -2.21 3.37
C ALA A 177 -9.41 -1.23 2.19
N PHE A 178 -9.42 -1.74 0.95
CA PHE A 178 -9.54 -0.91 -0.25
C PHE A 178 -10.90 -0.22 -0.30
N MET A 179 -11.98 -0.93 -0.01
CA MET A 179 -13.34 -0.38 -0.07
C MET A 179 -13.58 0.72 0.98
N GLU A 180 -13.01 0.59 2.19
CA GLU A 180 -13.10 1.62 3.23
C GLU A 180 -12.28 2.87 2.88
N MET A 181 -11.02 2.69 2.47
CA MET A 181 -10.15 3.81 2.10
C MET A 181 -10.66 4.52 0.85
N ARG A 182 -11.30 3.78 -0.08
CA ARG A 182 -12.01 4.34 -1.23
C ARG A 182 -13.21 5.19 -0.82
N LYS A 183 -13.96 4.88 0.25
CA LYS A 183 -15.12 5.71 0.67
C LYS A 183 -14.71 7.09 1.16
N SER A 184 -13.45 7.24 1.58
CA SER A 184 -12.88 8.51 2.02
C SER A 184 -12.46 9.42 0.85
N TYR A 185 -12.85 9.06 -0.38
CA TYR A 185 -12.66 9.89 -1.57
C TYR A 185 -13.53 11.14 -1.52
N GLU A 186 -12.91 12.29 -1.39
CA GLU A 186 -13.46 13.52 -1.96
C GLU A 186 -12.85 13.72 -3.35
N GLU A 187 -13.65 14.15 -4.32
CA GLU A 187 -13.24 14.25 -5.73
C GLU A 187 -12.36 15.51 -5.94
N PHE A 188 -11.02 15.37 -5.82
CA PHE A 188 -10.08 16.49 -5.93
C PHE A 188 -9.54 16.74 -7.35
N GLY A 189 -10.05 16.01 -8.35
CA GLY A 189 -9.81 16.29 -9.78
C GLY A 189 -8.40 15.95 -10.26
N VAL A 190 -7.77 14.88 -9.75
CA VAL A 190 -6.49 14.39 -10.26
C VAL A 190 -6.73 13.51 -11.49
N SER A 191 -6.60 14.10 -12.67
CA SER A 191 -6.75 13.40 -13.95
C SER A 191 -5.82 12.18 -14.02
N GLY A 192 -6.41 10.99 -14.12
CA GLY A 192 -5.71 9.71 -14.19
C GLY A 192 -5.99 8.82 -12.97
N LEU A 193 -6.20 9.40 -11.78
CA LEU A 193 -6.46 8.61 -10.58
C LEU A 193 -7.85 7.96 -10.64
N ASP A 194 -8.89 8.67 -11.10
CA ASP A 194 -10.24 8.11 -11.25
C ASP A 194 -10.29 6.95 -12.25
N ARG A 195 -9.49 7.05 -13.31
CA ARG A 195 -9.36 5.98 -14.30
C ARG A 195 -8.70 4.74 -13.69
N LEU A 196 -7.59 4.92 -12.96
CA LEU A 196 -6.91 3.80 -12.30
C LEU A 196 -7.78 3.18 -11.21
N ASP A 197 -8.44 4.02 -10.42
CA ASP A 197 -9.38 3.61 -9.40
C ASP A 197 -10.50 2.74 -10.00
N PHE A 198 -11.11 3.17 -11.10
CA PHE A 198 -12.12 2.37 -11.81
C PHE A 198 -11.57 1.00 -12.25
N ILE A 199 -10.37 0.98 -12.83
CA ILE A 199 -9.76 -0.27 -13.30
C ILE A 199 -9.45 -1.21 -12.13
N VAL A 200 -8.82 -0.70 -11.07
CA VAL A 200 -8.47 -1.49 -9.88
C VAL A 200 -9.72 -2.01 -9.19
N HIS A 201 -10.75 -1.18 -9.04
CA HIS A 201 -11.99 -1.60 -8.42
C HIS A 201 -12.72 -2.67 -9.22
N LYS A 202 -12.82 -2.47 -10.54
CA LYS A 202 -13.34 -3.50 -11.42
C LYS A 202 -12.55 -4.81 -11.27
N ALA A 203 -11.23 -4.73 -11.21
CA ALA A 203 -10.37 -5.89 -11.03
C ALA A 203 -10.63 -6.63 -9.72
N ILE A 204 -10.75 -5.87 -8.62
CA ILE A 204 -11.05 -6.40 -7.29
C ILE A 204 -12.43 -7.06 -7.27
N CYS A 205 -13.44 -6.46 -7.91
CA CYS A 205 -14.79 -7.02 -7.99
C CYS A 205 -14.87 -8.29 -8.86
N GLU A 206 -14.11 -8.36 -9.96
CA GLU A 206 -14.16 -9.48 -10.90
C GLU A 206 -13.24 -10.65 -10.51
N SER A 207 -12.04 -10.35 -10.02
CA SER A 207 -10.97 -11.33 -9.79
C SER A 207 -10.60 -11.52 -8.31
N GLY A 208 -11.17 -10.73 -7.40
CA GLY A 208 -10.77 -10.68 -6.00
C GLY A 208 -9.49 -9.86 -5.77
N VAL A 209 -9.00 -9.88 -4.53
CA VAL A 209 -7.82 -9.09 -4.11
C VAL A 209 -6.52 -9.88 -4.02
N MET A 210 -6.53 -11.18 -4.36
CA MET A 210 -5.36 -12.02 -4.18
C MET A 210 -4.23 -11.61 -5.12
N LEU A 211 -3.04 -11.38 -4.55
CA LEU A 211 -1.84 -11.11 -5.34
C LEU A 211 -1.52 -12.30 -6.25
N LYS A 212 -1.07 -12.01 -7.46
CA LYS A 212 -0.64 -13.00 -8.45
C LYS A 212 0.30 -14.05 -7.85
N GLU A 213 1.28 -13.60 -7.09
CA GLU A 213 2.32 -14.47 -6.53
C GLU A 213 1.77 -15.38 -5.41
N ILE A 214 0.79 -14.90 -4.64
CA ILE A 214 0.06 -15.71 -3.64
C ILE A 214 -0.82 -16.75 -4.35
N LYS A 215 -1.54 -16.34 -5.41
CA LYS A 215 -2.36 -17.25 -6.21
C LYS A 215 -1.53 -18.37 -6.81
N GLU A 216 -0.38 -18.03 -7.39
CA GLU A 216 0.55 -18.99 -7.96
C GLU A 216 1.08 -20.01 -6.95
N VAL A 217 1.33 -19.60 -5.70
CA VAL A 217 1.66 -20.51 -4.60
C VAL A 217 0.48 -21.40 -4.25
N ASN A 218 -0.73 -20.84 -4.14
CA ASN A 218 -1.94 -21.60 -3.81
C ASN A 218 -2.26 -22.66 -4.88
N ASP A 219 -2.15 -22.33 -6.16
CA ASP A 219 -2.32 -23.26 -7.28
C ASP A 219 -1.31 -24.43 -7.19
N ALA A 220 -0.07 -24.14 -6.79
CA ALA A 220 0.96 -25.17 -6.59
C ALA A 220 0.70 -26.05 -5.35
N VAL A 221 0.13 -25.48 -4.28
CA VAL A 221 -0.32 -26.24 -3.11
C VAL A 221 -1.43 -27.22 -3.50
N GLU A 222 -2.43 -26.78 -4.26
CA GLU A 222 -3.52 -27.65 -4.73
C GLU A 222 -3.00 -28.80 -5.61
N LEU A 223 -2.08 -28.48 -6.53
CA LEU A 223 -1.42 -29.49 -7.36
C LEU A 223 -0.64 -30.50 -6.52
N LEU A 224 0.10 -30.05 -5.51
CA LEU A 224 0.86 -30.92 -4.62
C LEU A 224 -0.05 -31.82 -3.78
N VAL A 225 -1.15 -31.29 -3.26
CA VAL A 225 -2.15 -32.08 -2.52
C VAL A 225 -2.70 -33.21 -3.39
N ALA A 226 -3.13 -32.90 -4.62
CA ALA A 226 -3.62 -33.90 -5.57
C ALA A 226 -2.55 -34.94 -5.94
N SER A 227 -1.31 -34.49 -6.14
CA SER A 227 -0.19 -35.34 -6.54
C SER A 227 0.27 -36.26 -5.40
N THR A 228 0.24 -35.77 -4.17
CA THR A 228 0.56 -36.55 -2.96
C THR A 228 -0.50 -37.62 -2.71
N ALA A 229 -1.78 -37.32 -2.91
CA ALA A 229 -2.85 -38.32 -2.84
C ALA A 229 -2.71 -39.42 -3.92
N ALA A 230 -2.14 -39.07 -5.08
CA ALA A 230 -1.86 -40.01 -6.17
C ALA A 230 -0.49 -40.72 -6.08
N GLY A 231 0.31 -40.43 -5.03
CA GLY A 231 1.64 -41.01 -4.83
C GLY A 231 2.73 -40.54 -5.80
N LYS A 232 2.57 -39.37 -6.43
CA LYS A 232 3.51 -38.78 -7.43
C LYS A 232 3.87 -37.33 -7.10
N SER A 233 4.40 -37.08 -5.90
CA SER A 233 4.57 -35.71 -5.37
C SER A 233 5.87 -34.98 -5.75
N SER A 234 6.89 -35.66 -6.28
CA SER A 234 8.23 -35.09 -6.49
C SER A 234 8.23 -33.78 -7.32
N ASP A 235 7.68 -33.81 -8.53
CA ASP A 235 7.69 -32.64 -9.43
C ASP A 235 6.84 -31.47 -8.88
N ALA A 236 5.71 -31.80 -8.25
CA ALA A 236 4.83 -30.81 -7.64
C ALA A 236 5.46 -30.18 -6.38
N ALA A 237 6.24 -30.96 -5.62
CA ALA A 237 6.97 -30.49 -4.45
C ALA A 237 8.10 -29.54 -4.84
N GLU A 238 8.86 -29.86 -5.90
CA GLU A 238 9.89 -28.98 -6.44
C GLU A 238 9.30 -27.68 -7.00
N ASN A 239 8.13 -27.74 -7.66
CA ASN A 239 7.41 -26.56 -8.13
C ASN A 239 7.01 -25.64 -6.97
N LEU A 240 6.37 -26.19 -5.94
CA LEU A 240 5.99 -25.41 -4.74
C LEU A 240 7.22 -24.81 -4.06
N HIS A 241 8.32 -25.57 -3.96
CA HIS A 241 9.58 -25.10 -3.39
C HIS A 241 10.07 -23.83 -4.10
N LYS A 242 10.21 -23.87 -5.43
CA LYS A 242 10.66 -22.73 -6.24
C LYS A 242 9.76 -21.51 -6.07
N ARG A 243 8.44 -21.71 -6.00
CA ARG A 243 7.48 -20.60 -5.78
C ARG A 243 7.59 -20.00 -4.38
N LEU A 244 7.83 -20.81 -3.36
CA LEU A 244 8.06 -20.32 -1.99
C LEU A 244 9.36 -19.51 -1.87
N GLU A 245 10.41 -19.88 -2.63
CA GLU A 245 11.66 -19.10 -2.71
C GLU A 245 11.45 -17.75 -3.39
N VAL A 246 10.71 -17.73 -4.51
CA VAL A 246 10.34 -16.47 -5.20
C VAL A 246 9.53 -15.57 -4.28
N LEU A 247 8.51 -16.13 -3.62
CA LEU A 247 7.66 -15.39 -2.68
C LEU A 247 8.48 -14.83 -1.50
N GLU A 248 9.42 -15.60 -0.94
CA GLU A 248 10.31 -15.13 0.12
C GLU A 248 11.11 -13.91 -0.32
N LYS A 249 11.77 -14.00 -1.47
CA LYS A 249 12.58 -12.91 -2.01
C LYS A 249 11.76 -11.65 -2.25
N GLU A 250 10.61 -11.77 -2.90
CA GLU A 250 9.75 -10.62 -3.20
C GLU A 250 9.15 -10.00 -1.95
N THR A 251 8.80 -10.82 -0.96
CA THR A 251 8.30 -10.35 0.35
C THR A 251 9.39 -9.60 1.12
N ASP A 252 10.64 -10.08 1.07
CA ASP A 252 11.79 -9.42 1.69
C ASP A 252 12.14 -8.10 1.01
N ASP A 253 12.12 -8.05 -0.32
CA ASP A 253 12.34 -6.83 -1.07
C ASP A 253 11.22 -5.81 -0.82
N LEU A 254 9.97 -6.26 -0.77
CA LEU A 254 8.83 -5.42 -0.39
C LEU A 254 8.98 -4.86 1.02
N ARG A 255 9.42 -5.68 2.00
CA ARG A 255 9.64 -5.23 3.38
C ARG A 255 10.64 -4.08 3.43
N LYS A 256 11.78 -4.22 2.75
CA LYS A 256 12.81 -3.17 2.70
C LYS A 256 12.25 -1.87 2.12
N GLU A 257 11.41 -1.99 1.11
CA GLU A 257 10.79 -0.83 0.47
C GLU A 257 9.80 -0.12 1.41
N VAL A 258 9.01 -0.88 2.18
CA VAL A 258 8.12 -0.32 3.22
C VAL A 258 8.92 0.34 4.34
N ASP A 259 9.97 -0.30 4.83
CA ASP A 259 10.84 0.24 5.89
C ASP A 259 11.54 1.53 5.45
N SER A 260 11.99 1.56 4.19
CA SER A 260 12.56 2.76 3.55
C SER A 260 11.54 3.89 3.49
N LEU A 261 10.34 3.62 2.98
CA LEU A 261 9.26 4.62 2.89
C LEU A 261 8.82 5.12 4.27
N PHE A 262 8.76 4.24 5.27
CA PHE A 262 8.47 4.60 6.65
C PHE A 262 9.52 5.57 7.20
N SER A 263 10.80 5.28 6.94
CA SER A 263 11.93 6.12 7.35
C SER A 263 11.88 7.50 6.68
N ASP A 264 11.60 7.54 5.38
CA ASP A 264 11.46 8.80 4.61
C ASP A 264 10.36 9.69 5.22
N VAL A 265 9.16 9.14 5.45
CA VAL A 265 8.01 9.87 6.01
C VAL A 265 8.30 10.35 7.44
N LEU A 266 8.94 9.50 8.25
CA LEU A 266 9.31 9.85 9.62
C LEU A 266 10.35 10.98 9.67
N GLU A 267 11.33 10.96 8.77
CA GLU A 267 12.35 12.01 8.64
C GLU A 267 11.71 13.35 8.27
N GLU A 268 10.83 13.38 7.27
CA GLU A 268 10.10 14.59 6.87
C GLU A 268 9.25 15.17 8.01
N ARG A 269 8.51 14.30 8.71
CA ARG A 269 7.73 14.67 9.90
C ARG A 269 8.62 15.27 10.98
N THR A 270 9.76 14.64 11.27
CA THR A 270 10.68 15.07 12.33
C THR A 270 11.27 16.44 12.00
N LYS A 271 11.70 16.67 10.76
CA LYS A 271 12.18 17.98 10.29
C LYS A 271 11.15 19.09 10.50
N LEU A 272 9.88 18.83 10.21
CA LEU A 272 8.81 19.79 10.45
C LEU A 272 8.63 20.08 11.95
N LEU A 273 8.61 19.04 12.80
CA LEU A 273 8.48 19.20 14.25
C LEU A 273 9.64 20.00 14.86
N ASP A 274 10.86 19.78 14.40
CA ASP A 274 12.03 20.51 14.88
C ASP A 274 11.97 21.99 14.48
N CYS A 275 11.45 22.31 13.28
CA CYS A 275 11.20 23.69 12.88
C CYS A 275 10.18 24.39 13.77
N ILE A 276 9.15 23.68 14.25
CA ILE A 276 8.15 24.20 15.18
C ILE A 276 8.76 24.42 16.57
N ARG A 277 9.56 23.46 17.06
CA ARG A 277 10.20 23.54 18.39
C ARG A 277 11.21 24.67 18.51
N LEU A 278 12.06 24.88 17.50
CA LEU A 278 13.07 25.94 17.48
C LEU A 278 12.49 27.36 17.47
N ARG A 279 11.20 27.50 17.18
CA ARG A 279 10.47 28.78 17.23
C ARG A 279 9.93 29.10 18.63
N ASN A 280 9.62 28.08 19.43
CA ASN A 280 9.02 28.24 20.76
C ASN A 280 10.07 28.46 21.88
N GLN A 281 11.34 28.68 21.50
CA GLN A 281 12.47 29.03 22.35
C GLN A 281 12.93 30.45 22.05
#